data_AF-A0A7V3FU74-F1
#
_entry.id   AF-A0A7V3FU74-F1
#
_cell.length_a   1.000
_cell.length_b   1.000
_cell.length_c   1.000
_cell.angle_alpha   90.00
_cell.angle_beta   90.00
_cell.angle_gamma   90.00
#
_symmetry.space_group_name_H-M   'P 1'
#
loop_
_entity.id
_entity.type
_entity.pdbx_description
1 polymer ?
#
loop_
_entity_poly.entity_id
_entity_poly.type
_entity_poly.pdbx_seq_one_letter_code
_entity_poly.pdbx_strand_id
1 'polypeptide(L)'
;MAYALMNNGIKINKIPSEVPLQFLNTTIVANTLSFCFRYQEEEYQAYASRMHCNDLQHWIPENSFSLEHFYISGDRNTDKNTIGFYSSGMWYRKEIDTMDLLNADMYERELLLYLMEFVKENSSYKLIIFLHPIEKANMDRALQYYNSFSTAFEFADIKMSNAQLFALADVVVSLYSTLVFERIFWGFKTIMAPLGQTNFPVQGSVFNNVCARNKEQLKEKLNVALKTGASDYYKIAGMNKYTYQNYNCFNTV
;
A
#
# COMPACT_ATOMS: atom_id res chain seq x y z
N MET A 1 -17.10 -24.24 -9.17
CA MET A 1 -16.01 -24.84 -9.96
C MET A 1 -14.95 -25.48 -9.07
N ALA A 2 -14.26 -24.74 -8.19
CA ALA A 2 -13.21 -25.29 -7.33
C ALA A 2 -13.63 -26.54 -6.52
N TYR A 3 -14.77 -26.48 -5.83
CA TYR A 3 -15.33 -27.64 -5.10
C TYR A 3 -15.50 -28.89 -5.97
N ALA A 4 -16.02 -28.74 -7.19
CA ALA A 4 -16.21 -29.86 -8.11
C ALA A 4 -14.87 -30.45 -8.57
N LEU A 5 -13.87 -29.61 -8.84
CA LEU A 5 -12.52 -30.06 -9.21
C LEU A 5 -11.86 -30.83 -8.05
N MET A 6 -11.98 -30.32 -6.82
CA MET A 6 -11.47 -30.98 -5.62
C MET A 6 -12.10 -32.37 -5.41
N ASN A 7 -13.42 -32.50 -5.62
CA ASN A 7 -14.12 -33.79 -5.55
C ASN A 7 -13.68 -34.79 -6.63
N ASN A 8 -13.06 -34.33 -7.72
CA ASN A 8 -12.47 -35.16 -8.77
C ASN A 8 -10.96 -35.39 -8.55
N GLY A 9 -10.45 -35.13 -7.34
CA GLY A 9 -9.04 -35.35 -6.99
C GLY A 9 -8.07 -34.28 -7.52
N ILE A 10 -8.56 -33.18 -8.10
CA ILE A 10 -7.71 -32.08 -8.58
C ILE A 10 -7.37 -31.17 -7.41
N LYS A 11 -6.08 -30.97 -7.16
CA LYS A 11 -5.59 -30.02 -6.16
C LYS A 11 -5.74 -28.58 -6.67
N ILE A 12 -6.40 -27.74 -5.89
CA ILE A 12 -6.59 -26.32 -6.16
C ILE A 12 -5.74 -25.51 -5.19
N ASN A 13 -4.77 -24.76 -5.73
CA ASN A 13 -4.00 -23.78 -4.97
C ASN A 13 -4.45 -22.38 -5.38
N LYS A 14 -4.89 -21.56 -4.41
CA LYS A 14 -5.26 -20.17 -4.65
C LYS A 14 -4.14 -19.27 -4.12
N ILE A 15 -3.61 -18.46 -5.03
CA ILE A 15 -2.66 -17.40 -4.73
C ILE A 15 -3.31 -16.08 -5.18
N PRO A 16 -3.77 -15.22 -4.25
CA PRO A 16 -4.26 -13.87 -4.55
C PRO A 16 -3.07 -12.93 -4.78
N SER A 17 -3.30 -11.76 -5.37
CA SER A 17 -2.31 -10.66 -5.29
C SER A 17 -2.21 -10.14 -3.85
N GLU A 18 -1.20 -9.33 -3.53
CA GLU A 18 -0.92 -8.77 -2.20
C GLU A 18 -1.99 -7.81 -1.65
N VAL A 19 -2.95 -7.41 -2.49
CA VAL A 19 -4.05 -6.53 -2.10
C VAL A 19 -5.03 -7.23 -1.15
N PRO A 20 -5.81 -6.47 -0.36
CA PRO A 20 -6.87 -6.98 0.49
C PRO A 20 -7.81 -7.99 -0.20
N LEU A 21 -8.03 -9.14 0.44
CA LEU A 21 -8.96 -10.17 -0.01
C LEU A 21 -10.38 -9.63 -0.12
N GLN A 22 -10.76 -8.66 0.71
CA GLN A 22 -12.10 -8.08 0.71
C GLN A 22 -12.54 -7.51 -0.65
N PHE A 23 -11.58 -7.12 -1.51
CA PHE A 23 -11.89 -6.48 -2.78
C PHE A 23 -12.46 -7.45 -3.82
N LEU A 24 -11.91 -8.67 -3.89
CA LEU A 24 -12.25 -9.64 -4.95
C LEU A 24 -12.30 -11.10 -4.50
N ASN A 25 -11.91 -11.40 -3.25
CA ASN A 25 -11.68 -12.75 -2.76
C ASN A 25 -12.28 -12.97 -1.35
N THR A 26 -13.47 -12.45 -1.05
CA THR A 26 -14.16 -12.66 0.25
C THR A 26 -14.72 -14.07 0.44
N THR A 27 -14.72 -14.89 -0.61
CA THR A 27 -15.15 -16.30 -0.58
C THR A 27 -14.13 -17.12 -1.35
N ILE A 28 -13.52 -18.10 -0.70
CA ILE A 28 -12.47 -18.95 -1.29
C ILE A 28 -12.77 -20.41 -0.96
N VAL A 29 -12.67 -21.26 -1.97
CA VAL A 29 -12.67 -22.72 -1.82
C VAL A 29 -11.43 -23.24 -2.53
N ALA A 30 -10.49 -23.82 -1.78
CA ALA A 30 -9.22 -24.33 -2.30
C ALA A 30 -8.66 -25.43 -1.39
N ASN A 31 -7.67 -26.18 -1.85
CA ASN A 31 -6.87 -27.01 -0.94
C ASN A 31 -5.90 -26.12 -0.17
N THR A 32 -5.16 -25.26 -0.88
CA THR A 32 -4.18 -24.36 -0.29
C THR A 32 -4.54 -22.91 -0.60
N LEU A 33 -4.44 -22.04 0.39
CA LEU A 33 -4.45 -20.59 0.22
C LEU A 33 -3.09 -20.02 0.63
N SER A 34 -2.41 -19.36 -0.32
CA SER A 34 -1.13 -18.71 -0.08
C SER A 34 -1.35 -17.21 0.10
N PHE A 35 -1.07 -16.65 1.26
CA PHE A 35 -1.19 -15.21 1.51
C PHE A 35 0.04 -14.47 0.98
N CYS A 36 -0.17 -13.55 0.02
CA CYS A 36 0.89 -12.69 -0.52
C CYS A 36 1.15 -11.44 0.33
N PHE A 37 0.29 -11.15 1.30
CA PHE A 37 0.49 -10.10 2.27
C PHE A 37 -0.12 -10.46 3.64
N ARG A 38 0.56 -10.12 4.74
CA ARG A 38 0.12 -10.53 6.11
C ARG A 38 -1.27 -10.05 6.50
N TYR A 39 -1.75 -8.92 5.96
CA TYR A 39 -3.09 -8.45 6.25
C TYR A 39 -4.17 -9.46 5.81
N GLN A 40 -3.90 -10.24 4.76
CA GLN A 40 -4.84 -11.23 4.23
C GLN A 40 -5.14 -12.36 5.22
N GLU A 41 -4.23 -12.64 6.15
CA GLU A 41 -4.44 -13.60 7.23
C GLU A 41 -5.50 -13.08 8.23
N GLU A 42 -5.52 -11.77 8.47
CA GLU A 42 -6.53 -11.13 9.33
C GLU A 42 -7.89 -11.11 8.63
N GLU A 43 -7.91 -10.90 7.31
CA GLU A 43 -9.12 -11.02 6.51
C GLU A 43 -9.63 -12.46 6.44
N TYR A 44 -8.75 -13.45 6.28
CA TYR A 44 -9.13 -14.87 6.30
C TYR A 44 -9.84 -15.24 7.61
N GLN A 45 -9.30 -14.78 8.76
CA GLN A 45 -9.93 -14.96 10.07
C GLN A 45 -11.30 -14.27 10.12
N ALA A 46 -11.40 -13.02 9.65
CA ALA A 46 -12.65 -12.26 9.63
C ALA A 46 -13.72 -12.87 8.71
N TYR A 47 -13.31 -13.56 7.64
CA TYR A 47 -14.19 -14.19 6.66
C TYR A 47 -14.24 -15.72 6.78
N ALA A 48 -13.85 -16.29 7.92
CA ALA A 48 -13.70 -17.74 8.11
C ALA A 48 -14.94 -18.55 7.67
N SER A 49 -16.15 -18.02 7.84
CA SER A 49 -17.39 -18.68 7.42
C SER A 49 -17.56 -18.83 5.90
N ARG A 50 -16.70 -18.19 5.09
CA ARG A 50 -16.73 -18.17 3.61
C ARG A 50 -15.41 -18.68 3.01
N MET A 51 -14.47 -19.10 3.85
CA MET A 51 -13.13 -19.51 3.46
C MET A 51 -12.91 -20.97 3.79
N HIS A 52 -12.95 -21.83 2.78
CA HIS A 52 -12.79 -23.28 2.92
C HIS A 52 -11.45 -23.69 2.29
N CYS A 53 -10.41 -23.73 3.12
CA CYS A 53 -9.05 -24.12 2.75
C CYS A 53 -8.51 -25.15 3.74
N ASN A 54 -7.78 -26.15 3.25
CA ASN A 54 -7.19 -27.19 4.10
C ASN A 54 -5.85 -26.72 4.68
N ASP A 55 -5.06 -26.06 3.85
CA ASP A 55 -3.71 -25.61 4.16
C ASP A 55 -3.58 -24.09 3.91
N LEU A 56 -2.83 -23.42 4.77
CA LEU A 56 -2.50 -22.01 4.66
C LEU A 56 -0.98 -21.85 4.52
N GLN A 57 -0.56 -20.98 3.62
CA GLN A 57 0.86 -20.69 3.38
C GLN A 57 1.08 -19.19 3.27
N HIS A 58 2.33 -18.75 3.43
CA HIS A 58 2.72 -17.36 3.19
C HIS A 58 3.64 -17.27 1.98
N TRP A 59 3.31 -16.38 1.07
CA TRP A 59 4.12 -15.99 -0.07
C TRP A 59 4.45 -14.50 0.01
N ILE A 60 5.41 -14.06 -0.80
CA ILE A 60 5.76 -12.64 -0.88
C ILE A 60 4.90 -11.94 -1.94
N PRO A 61 4.76 -10.60 -1.90
CA PRO A 61 4.08 -9.87 -2.98
C PRO A 61 4.72 -10.17 -4.33
N GLU A 62 3.92 -10.30 -5.39
CA GLU A 62 4.36 -10.83 -6.69
C GLU A 62 5.55 -10.06 -7.28
N ASN A 63 5.51 -8.73 -7.24
CA ASN A 63 6.59 -7.89 -7.74
C ASN A 63 7.88 -8.00 -6.90
N SER A 64 7.81 -8.50 -5.67
CA SER A 64 8.97 -8.57 -4.77
C SER A 64 10.07 -9.49 -5.32
N PHE A 65 9.72 -10.57 -6.04
CA PHE A 65 10.71 -11.42 -6.71
C PHE A 65 11.59 -10.64 -7.69
N SER A 66 11.03 -9.62 -8.35
CA SER A 66 11.78 -8.77 -9.28
C SER A 66 12.57 -7.64 -8.60
N LEU A 67 12.23 -7.32 -7.35
CA LEU A 67 12.76 -6.17 -6.60
C LEU A 67 13.83 -6.55 -5.57
N GLU A 68 14.13 -7.84 -5.41
CA GLU A 68 15.14 -8.34 -4.46
C GLU A 68 16.48 -7.61 -4.59
N HIS A 69 16.94 -7.39 -5.83
CA HIS A 69 18.23 -6.74 -6.07
C HIS A 69 18.28 -5.27 -5.61
N PHE A 70 17.13 -4.58 -5.55
CA PHE A 70 17.03 -3.21 -5.03
C PHE A 70 17.04 -3.17 -3.50
N TYR A 71 16.42 -4.14 -2.83
CA TYR A 71 16.09 -4.01 -1.40
C TYR A 71 16.71 -5.05 -0.48
N ILE A 72 17.24 -6.15 -1.01
CA ILE A 72 18.03 -7.13 -0.25
C ILE A 72 19.52 -6.83 -0.41
N SER A 73 19.98 -6.71 -1.66
CA SER A 73 21.40 -6.47 -1.97
C SER A 73 21.74 -4.99 -2.17
N GLY A 74 20.75 -4.12 -2.37
CA GLY A 74 20.93 -2.70 -2.64
C GLY A 74 21.02 -1.84 -1.38
N ASP A 75 21.48 -0.59 -1.56
CA ASP A 75 21.44 0.41 -0.50
C ASP A 75 19.98 0.83 -0.23
N ARG A 76 19.62 0.86 1.06
CA ARG A 76 18.27 1.17 1.54
C ARG A 76 18.19 2.56 2.17
N ASN A 77 19.24 3.36 2.03
CA ASN A 77 19.31 4.71 2.56
C ASN A 77 18.11 5.52 2.10
N THR A 78 17.26 5.83 3.07
CA THR A 78 16.00 6.54 2.84
C THR A 78 16.25 8.03 3.00
N ASP A 79 15.83 8.82 2.03
CA ASP A 79 15.94 10.28 2.14
C ASP A 79 15.13 10.74 3.35
N LYS A 80 15.80 11.43 4.29
CA LYS A 80 15.13 11.91 5.49
C LYS A 80 14.34 13.18 5.21
N ASN A 81 13.31 13.40 6.04
CA ASN A 81 12.44 14.56 5.94
C ASN A 81 11.65 14.65 4.62
N THR A 82 11.41 13.52 3.96
CA THR A 82 10.61 13.46 2.74
C THR A 82 9.32 12.68 3.00
N ILE A 83 8.21 13.25 2.52
CA ILE A 83 6.88 12.67 2.56
C ILE A 83 6.51 12.35 1.12
N GLY A 84 6.32 11.07 0.81
CA GLY A 84 5.84 10.64 -0.49
C GLY A 84 4.32 10.57 -0.54
N PHE A 85 3.73 10.96 -1.66
CA PHE A 85 2.34 10.75 -1.98
C PHE A 85 2.23 9.80 -3.19
N TYR A 86 1.64 8.62 -2.99
CA TYR A 86 1.34 7.71 -4.09
C TYR A 86 -0.03 8.04 -4.66
N SER A 87 -0.02 8.67 -5.82
CA SER A 87 -1.21 8.90 -6.62
C SER A 87 -1.65 7.59 -7.29
N SER A 88 -2.95 7.36 -7.28
CA SER A 88 -3.62 6.31 -8.06
C SER A 88 -4.25 6.86 -9.33
N GLY A 89 -4.05 8.15 -9.59
CA GLY A 89 -4.50 8.86 -10.78
C GLY A 89 -6.02 8.98 -10.84
N MET A 90 -6.71 9.06 -9.71
CA MET A 90 -8.18 9.06 -9.66
C MET A 90 -8.76 10.31 -10.32
N TRP A 91 -8.10 11.46 -10.18
CA TRP A 91 -8.50 12.69 -10.87
C TRP A 91 -8.51 12.49 -12.40
N TYR A 92 -7.50 11.81 -12.94
CA TYR A 92 -7.39 11.59 -14.39
C TYR A 92 -8.34 10.49 -14.85
N ARG A 93 -8.51 9.42 -14.07
CA ARG A 93 -9.48 8.35 -14.34
C ARG A 93 -10.92 8.87 -14.44
N LYS A 94 -11.27 9.84 -13.60
CA LYS A 94 -12.55 10.56 -13.65
C LYS A 94 -12.66 11.44 -14.91
N GLU A 95 -11.59 12.13 -15.30
CA GLU A 95 -11.58 12.95 -16.51
C GLU A 95 -11.86 12.11 -17.78
N ILE A 96 -11.31 10.89 -17.84
CA ILE A 96 -11.45 10.00 -19.00
C ILE A 96 -12.56 8.94 -18.85
N ASP A 97 -13.39 9.04 -17.81
CA ASP A 97 -14.52 8.14 -17.51
C ASP A 97 -14.16 6.63 -17.51
N THR A 98 -12.99 6.28 -16.96
CA THR A 98 -12.51 4.89 -16.96
C THR A 98 -12.73 4.17 -15.64
N MET A 99 -13.01 4.88 -14.54
CA MET A 99 -13.33 4.32 -13.23
C MET A 99 -13.73 5.44 -12.26
N ASP A 100 -14.92 5.35 -11.67
CA ASP A 100 -15.31 6.14 -10.49
C ASP A 100 -15.55 5.19 -9.30
N LEU A 101 -14.50 5.02 -8.48
CA LEU A 101 -14.59 4.29 -7.23
C LEU A 101 -15.12 5.23 -6.15
N LEU A 102 -16.44 5.34 -5.97
CA LEU A 102 -17.06 5.99 -4.78
C LEU A 102 -16.41 7.33 -4.36
N ASN A 103 -16.26 8.30 -5.27
CA ASN A 103 -15.61 9.59 -4.99
C ASN A 103 -14.12 9.49 -4.61
N ALA A 104 -13.41 8.45 -5.05
CA ALA A 104 -11.99 8.28 -4.76
C ALA A 104 -11.13 9.45 -5.26
N ASP A 105 -11.55 10.15 -6.33
CA ASP A 105 -10.89 11.38 -6.81
C ASP A 105 -10.95 12.51 -5.77
N MET A 106 -12.10 12.67 -5.12
CA MET A 106 -12.32 13.66 -4.08
C MET A 106 -11.45 13.35 -2.86
N TYR A 107 -11.46 12.10 -2.40
CA TYR A 107 -10.68 11.67 -1.25
C TYR A 107 -9.16 11.69 -1.51
N GLU A 108 -8.71 11.32 -2.71
CA GLU A 108 -7.31 11.42 -3.10
C GLU A 108 -6.84 12.88 -3.13
N ARG A 109 -7.67 13.78 -3.67
CA ARG A 109 -7.42 15.23 -3.65
C ARG A 109 -7.40 15.79 -2.22
N GLU A 110 -8.35 15.39 -1.39
CA GLU A 110 -8.41 15.78 0.02
C GLU A 110 -7.15 15.36 0.78
N LEU A 111 -6.71 14.12 0.58
CA LEU A 111 -5.47 13.60 1.15
C LEU A 111 -4.26 14.42 0.71
N LEU A 112 -4.14 14.73 -0.58
CA LEU A 112 -3.05 15.57 -1.09
C LEU A 112 -3.05 16.96 -0.43
N LEU A 113 -4.23 17.58 -0.28
CA LEU A 113 -4.36 18.88 0.39
C LEU A 113 -3.93 18.82 1.85
N TYR A 114 -4.24 17.73 2.58
CA TYR A 114 -3.77 17.54 3.95
C TYR A 114 -2.24 17.43 4.03
N LEU A 115 -1.60 16.73 3.08
CA LEU A 115 -0.15 16.62 3.04
C LEU A 115 0.52 17.96 2.70
N MET A 116 -0.04 18.70 1.74
CA MET A 116 0.44 20.03 1.38
C MET A 116 0.35 21.01 2.55
N GLU A 117 -0.77 21.01 3.28
CA GLU A 117 -0.92 21.81 4.48
C GLU A 117 0.10 21.41 5.56
N PHE A 118 0.28 20.11 5.79
CA PHE A 118 1.27 19.61 6.76
C PHE A 118 2.69 20.09 6.42
N VAL A 119 3.11 19.99 5.15
CA VAL A 119 4.44 20.44 4.70
C VAL A 119 4.57 21.96 4.79
N LYS A 120 3.51 22.71 4.49
CA LYS A 120 3.50 24.17 4.66
C LYS A 120 3.67 24.59 6.12
N GLU A 121 3.04 23.88 7.05
CA GLU A 121 3.20 24.09 8.50
C GLU A 121 4.58 23.64 9.01
N ASN A 122 5.27 22.76 8.28
CA ASN A 122 6.51 22.12 8.69
C ASN A 122 7.53 22.15 7.54
N SER A 123 8.04 23.34 7.24
CA SER A 123 8.89 23.62 6.07
C SER A 123 10.22 22.85 6.00
N SER A 124 10.60 22.14 7.06
CA SER A 124 11.73 21.21 7.05
C SER A 124 11.45 19.94 6.24
N TYR A 125 10.19 19.63 5.96
CA TYR A 125 9.78 18.46 5.19
C TYR A 125 9.53 18.82 3.73
N LYS A 126 9.72 17.84 2.85
CA LYS A 126 9.42 17.96 1.41
C LYS A 126 8.32 16.99 1.01
N LEU A 127 7.48 17.40 0.05
CA LEU A 127 6.47 16.53 -0.56
C LEU A 127 6.99 16.01 -1.91
N ILE A 128 6.97 14.69 -2.08
CA ILE A 128 7.32 14.02 -3.34
C ILE A 128 6.07 13.32 -3.89
N ILE A 129 5.69 13.62 -5.12
CA ILE A 129 4.55 13.02 -5.80
C ILE A 129 5.04 11.88 -6.68
N PHE A 130 4.54 10.67 -6.41
CA PHE A 130 4.76 9.50 -7.25
C PHE A 130 3.52 9.30 -8.11
N LEU A 131 3.65 9.69 -9.37
CA LEU A 131 2.57 9.61 -10.35
C LEU A 131 2.19 8.15 -10.65
N HIS A 132 0.90 7.91 -10.84
CA HIS A 132 0.38 6.66 -11.39
C HIS A 132 0.85 6.49 -12.85
N PRO A 133 1.03 5.26 -13.38
CA PRO A 133 1.41 5.03 -14.78
C PRO A 133 0.58 5.79 -15.82
N ILE A 134 -0.73 5.93 -15.57
CA ILE A 134 -1.63 6.69 -16.45
C ILE A 134 -1.32 8.19 -16.48
N GLU A 135 -0.88 8.76 -15.35
CA GLU A 135 -0.46 10.16 -15.25
C GLU A 135 0.91 10.33 -15.90
N LYS A 136 1.84 9.37 -15.70
CA LYS A 136 3.16 9.36 -16.36
C LYS A 136 3.04 9.31 -17.88
N ALA A 137 2.05 8.60 -18.41
CA ALA A 137 1.75 8.56 -19.84
C ALA A 137 1.14 9.88 -20.36
N ASN A 138 0.65 10.75 -19.47
CA ASN A 138 -0.06 11.99 -19.80
C ASN A 138 0.51 13.18 -19.01
N MET A 139 1.83 13.33 -19.04
CA MET A 139 2.55 14.31 -18.20
C MET A 139 2.06 15.74 -18.32
N ASP A 140 1.68 16.20 -19.52
CA ASP A 140 1.18 17.57 -19.70
C ASP A 140 -0.09 17.83 -18.87
N ARG A 141 -1.01 16.85 -18.85
CA ARG A 141 -2.23 16.92 -18.03
C ARG A 141 -1.89 16.81 -16.54
N ALA A 142 -0.98 15.92 -16.18
CA ALA A 142 -0.52 15.79 -14.79
C ALA A 142 0.09 17.11 -14.28
N LEU A 143 1.00 17.73 -15.04
CA LEU A 143 1.58 19.03 -14.72
C LEU A 143 0.50 20.09 -14.55
N GLN A 144 -0.47 20.14 -15.45
CA GLN A 144 -1.57 21.11 -15.37
C GLN A 144 -2.42 20.92 -14.10
N TYR A 145 -2.73 19.67 -13.74
CA TYR A 145 -3.45 19.33 -12.51
C TYR A 145 -2.66 19.74 -11.27
N TYR A 146 -1.40 19.30 -11.15
CA TYR A 146 -0.61 19.53 -9.94
C TYR A 146 -0.13 20.99 -9.80
N ASN A 147 0.06 21.73 -10.90
CA ASN A 147 0.37 23.17 -10.85
C ASN A 147 -0.81 24.02 -10.36
N SER A 148 -2.02 23.45 -10.25
CA SER A 148 -3.17 24.15 -9.66
C SER A 148 -3.08 24.28 -8.13
N PHE A 149 -2.16 23.56 -7.48
CA PHE A 149 -1.93 23.64 -6.04
C PHE A 149 -0.87 24.68 -5.67
N SER A 150 -1.00 25.27 -4.48
CA SER A 150 -0.16 26.40 -4.03
C SER A 150 1.08 26.01 -3.24
N THR A 151 1.30 24.71 -3.00
CA THR A 151 2.43 24.20 -2.20
C THR A 151 3.47 23.57 -3.11
N ALA A 152 4.76 23.82 -2.83
CA ALA A 152 5.85 23.21 -3.57
C ALA A 152 5.92 21.70 -3.34
N PHE A 153 6.12 20.94 -4.42
CA PHE A 153 6.34 19.50 -4.42
C PHE A 153 7.35 19.15 -5.51
N GLU A 154 7.94 17.97 -5.41
CA GLU A 154 8.80 17.39 -6.44
C GLU A 154 8.11 16.15 -7.03
N PHE A 155 8.31 15.85 -8.31
CA PHE A 155 7.92 14.55 -8.86
C PHE A 155 9.04 13.54 -8.68
N ALA A 156 8.69 12.32 -8.30
CA ALA A 156 9.60 11.18 -8.42
C ALA A 156 9.95 10.92 -9.90
N ASP A 157 11.06 10.24 -10.18
CA ASP A 157 11.49 9.96 -11.55
C ASP A 157 10.38 9.21 -12.34
N ILE A 158 9.87 9.88 -13.37
CA ILE A 158 8.78 9.40 -14.20
C ILE A 158 9.21 8.23 -15.11
N LYS A 159 10.52 8.04 -15.34
CA LYS A 159 11.05 6.95 -16.16
C LYS A 159 11.23 5.66 -15.38
N MET A 160 11.26 5.73 -14.05
CA MET A 160 11.40 4.56 -13.19
C MET A 160 10.05 4.06 -12.68
N SER A 161 9.98 2.78 -12.34
CA SER A 161 8.82 2.25 -11.62
C SER A 161 8.83 2.81 -10.19
N ASN A 162 7.65 3.19 -9.68
CA ASN A 162 7.54 3.66 -8.29
C ASN A 162 7.97 2.56 -7.30
N ALA A 163 7.84 1.29 -7.69
CA ALA A 163 8.28 0.14 -6.89
C ALA A 163 9.81 0.04 -6.75
N GLN A 164 10.58 0.72 -7.62
CA GLN A 164 12.04 0.82 -7.54
C GLN A 164 12.50 2.04 -6.72
N LEU A 165 11.57 2.94 -6.40
CA LEU A 165 11.83 4.22 -5.75
C LEU A 165 11.36 4.23 -4.28
N PHE A 166 11.28 3.07 -3.62
CA PHE A 166 10.80 3.04 -2.24
C PHE A 166 11.72 3.81 -1.28
N ALA A 167 13.03 3.83 -1.52
CA ALA A 167 13.94 4.57 -0.67
C ALA A 167 13.85 6.11 -0.81
N LEU A 168 13.21 6.64 -1.85
CA LEU A 168 13.17 8.08 -2.14
C LEU A 168 12.35 8.90 -1.11
N ALA A 169 11.47 8.25 -0.35
CA ALA A 169 10.65 8.92 0.66
C ALA A 169 10.84 8.28 2.04
N ASP A 170 11.02 9.07 3.10
CA ASP A 170 11.11 8.57 4.47
C ASP A 170 9.81 7.88 4.89
N VAL A 171 8.68 8.53 4.60
CA VAL A 171 7.32 8.00 4.79
C VAL A 171 6.49 8.24 3.54
N VAL A 172 5.69 7.25 3.13
CA VAL A 172 4.72 7.41 2.03
C VAL A 172 3.31 7.37 2.57
N VAL A 173 2.44 8.18 1.98
CA VAL A 173 1.00 8.21 2.22
C VAL A 173 0.24 7.94 0.92
N SER A 174 -0.82 7.12 0.98
CA SER A 174 -1.68 6.84 -0.17
C SER A 174 -3.11 6.57 0.27
N LEU A 175 -4.08 6.88 -0.59
CA LEU A 175 -5.48 6.48 -0.41
C LEU A 175 -5.61 4.96 -0.58
N TYR A 176 -5.31 4.47 -1.79
CA TYR A 176 -5.27 3.06 -2.17
C TYR A 176 -4.24 2.84 -3.26
N SER A 177 -3.18 2.10 -2.99
CA SER A 177 -2.22 1.69 -4.02
C SER A 177 -1.67 0.33 -3.68
N THR A 178 -1.53 -0.57 -4.66
CA THR A 178 -0.89 -1.88 -4.46
C THR A 178 0.52 -1.72 -3.91
N LEU A 179 1.21 -0.65 -4.32
CA LEU A 179 2.54 -0.29 -3.86
C LEU A 179 2.64 -0.09 -2.35
N VAL A 180 1.56 0.25 -1.63
CA VAL A 180 1.65 0.38 -0.16
C VAL A 180 1.90 -0.96 0.52
N PHE A 181 1.34 -2.05 -0.01
CA PHE A 181 1.52 -3.38 0.55
C PHE A 181 2.93 -3.89 0.29
N GLU A 182 3.43 -3.71 -0.94
CA GLU A 182 4.83 -4.00 -1.30
C GLU A 182 5.82 -3.15 -0.50
N ARG A 183 5.54 -1.86 -0.32
CA ARG A 183 6.39 -0.95 0.44
C ARG A 183 6.47 -1.32 1.92
N ILE A 184 5.34 -1.68 2.52
CA ILE A 184 5.29 -2.21 3.89
C ILE A 184 6.05 -3.52 3.98
N PHE A 185 5.84 -4.42 3.00
CA PHE A 185 6.59 -5.67 2.92
C PHE A 185 8.09 -5.43 2.92
N TRP A 186 8.61 -4.48 2.12
CA TRP A 186 10.03 -4.18 2.19
C TRP A 186 10.45 -3.50 3.50
N GLY A 187 9.53 -2.95 4.28
CA GLY A 187 9.80 -2.36 5.59
C GLY A 187 10.05 -0.86 5.55
N PHE A 188 9.60 -0.16 4.50
CA PHE A 188 9.65 1.30 4.45
C PHE A 188 8.40 1.91 5.10
N LYS A 189 8.53 3.01 5.83
CA LYS A 189 7.41 3.62 6.56
C LYS A 189 6.30 4.02 5.60
N THR A 190 5.08 3.62 5.94
CA THR A 190 3.91 3.78 5.09
C THR A 190 2.69 4.05 5.95
N ILE A 191 1.90 5.05 5.56
CA ILE A 191 0.59 5.37 6.13
C ILE A 191 -0.43 5.16 5.02
N MET A 192 -1.44 4.36 5.28
CA MET A 192 -2.59 4.26 4.38
C MET A 192 -3.66 5.22 4.87
N ALA A 193 -4.28 5.98 3.99
CA ALA A 193 -5.34 6.90 4.35
C ALA A 193 -6.63 6.49 3.65
N PRO A 194 -7.31 5.40 4.08
CA PRO A 194 -8.55 4.92 3.46
C PRO A 194 -9.74 5.84 3.80
N LEU A 195 -9.68 7.09 3.33
CA LEU A 195 -10.73 8.09 3.52
C LEU A 195 -12.01 7.63 2.81
N GLY A 196 -13.16 7.88 3.44
CA GLY A 196 -14.47 7.46 2.91
C GLY A 196 -14.78 5.97 3.02
N GLN A 197 -13.87 5.15 3.55
CA GLN A 197 -14.00 3.70 3.57
C GLN A 197 -14.15 3.18 4.99
N THR A 198 -15.34 2.66 5.30
CA THR A 198 -15.72 2.28 6.67
C THR A 198 -15.36 0.84 7.02
N ASN A 199 -15.26 -0.04 6.03
CA ASN A 199 -15.12 -1.50 6.24
C ASN A 199 -13.70 -2.04 6.00
N PHE A 200 -12.74 -1.16 5.77
CA PHE A 200 -11.33 -1.51 5.60
C PHE A 200 -10.49 -0.72 6.59
N PRO A 201 -9.50 -1.29 7.29
CA PRO A 201 -9.26 -2.72 7.43
C PRO A 201 -10.40 -3.42 8.18
N VAL A 202 -10.40 -4.76 8.19
CA VAL A 202 -11.35 -5.54 8.99
C VAL A 202 -11.29 -5.14 10.46
N GLN A 203 -12.43 -5.21 11.15
CA GLN A 203 -12.54 -4.79 12.54
C GLN A 203 -11.52 -5.52 13.43
N GLY A 204 -10.81 -4.77 14.28
CA GLY A 204 -9.81 -5.32 15.20
C GLY A 204 -8.45 -5.64 14.54
N SER A 205 -8.29 -5.39 13.24
CA SER A 205 -7.03 -5.59 12.52
C SER A 205 -5.89 -4.74 13.07
N VAL A 206 -4.70 -5.34 13.21
CA VAL A 206 -3.47 -4.63 13.54
C VAL A 206 -3.08 -3.66 12.43
N PHE A 207 -3.46 -3.95 11.19
CA PHE A 207 -3.22 -3.08 10.03
C PHE A 207 -3.84 -1.70 10.19
N ASN A 208 -4.89 -1.56 11.00
CA ASN A 208 -5.49 -0.25 11.30
C ASN A 208 -4.50 0.71 11.99
N ASN A 209 -3.42 0.21 12.61
CA ASN A 209 -2.40 1.04 13.26
C ASN A 209 -1.60 1.91 12.28
N VAL A 210 -1.57 1.57 10.98
CA VAL A 210 -0.98 2.43 9.94
C VAL A 210 -2.05 3.14 9.09
N CYS A 211 -3.33 3.06 9.46
CA CYS A 211 -4.42 3.72 8.75
C CYS A 211 -4.81 5.07 9.37
N ALA A 212 -4.83 6.14 8.58
CA ALA A 212 -5.36 7.44 8.98
C ALA A 212 -6.75 7.68 8.34
N ARG A 213 -7.77 7.98 9.17
CA ARG A 213 -9.17 8.14 8.71
C ARG A 213 -9.61 9.58 8.50
N ASN A 214 -8.81 10.51 8.98
CA ASN A 214 -9.05 11.93 8.90
C ASN A 214 -7.71 12.66 9.02
N LYS A 215 -7.78 13.99 8.89
CA LYS A 215 -6.63 14.89 8.95
C LYS A 215 -5.86 14.79 10.26
N GLU A 216 -6.56 14.70 11.39
CA GLU A 216 -5.97 14.68 12.72
C GLU A 216 -5.13 13.41 12.90
N GLN A 217 -5.70 12.24 12.58
CA GLN A 217 -5.00 10.96 12.63
C GLN A 217 -3.82 10.91 11.65
N LEU A 218 -3.96 11.53 10.47
CA LEU A 218 -2.87 11.62 9.51
C LEU A 218 -1.70 12.43 10.09
N LYS A 219 -1.99 13.59 10.67
CA LYS A 219 -0.99 14.46 11.33
C LYS A 219 -0.29 13.74 12.48
N GLU A 220 -1.03 13.03 13.32
CA GLU A 220 -0.47 12.22 14.41
C GLU A 220 0.49 11.14 13.89
N LYS A 221 0.06 10.38 12.89
CA LYS A 221 0.88 9.30 12.31
C LYS A 221 2.12 9.83 11.60
N LEU A 222 2.01 10.94 10.87
CA LEU A 222 3.16 11.60 10.25
C LEU A 222 4.17 12.04 11.31
N ASN A 223 3.71 12.64 12.41
CA ASN A 223 4.56 13.09 13.50
C ASN A 223 5.34 11.93 14.15
N VAL A 224 4.72 10.75 14.29
CA VAL A 224 5.41 9.55 14.79
C VAL A 224 6.36 8.99 13.72
N ALA A 225 5.88 8.81 12.49
CA ALA A 225 6.66 8.22 11.41
C ALA A 225 7.94 9.01 11.15
N LEU A 226 7.86 10.34 11.02
CA LEU A 226 9.01 11.21 10.69
C LEU A 226 10.05 11.29 11.81
N LYS A 227 9.67 11.03 13.08
CA LYS A 227 10.58 11.06 14.24
C LYS A 227 11.21 9.71 14.57
N THR A 228 10.81 8.64 13.89
CA THR A 228 11.23 7.28 14.21
C THR A 228 11.97 6.62 13.04
N GLY A 229 12.86 5.69 13.37
CA GLY A 229 13.41 4.77 12.38
C GLY A 229 12.34 3.78 11.90
N ALA A 230 12.53 3.18 10.73
CA ALA A 230 11.53 2.27 10.15
C ALA A 230 11.24 1.04 11.04
N SER A 231 12.27 0.48 11.70
CA SER A 231 12.09 -0.64 12.64
C SER A 231 11.22 -0.23 13.84
N ASP A 232 11.51 0.92 14.47
CA ASP A 232 10.73 1.42 15.60
C ASP A 232 9.30 1.79 15.20
N TYR A 233 9.11 2.38 14.02
CA TYR A 233 7.78 2.68 13.47
C TYR A 233 6.89 1.43 13.44
N TYR A 234 7.38 0.33 12.86
CA TYR A 234 6.62 -0.92 12.78
C TYR A 234 6.49 -1.64 14.12
N LYS A 235 7.47 -1.48 15.01
CA LYS A 235 7.37 -1.99 16.38
C LYS A 235 6.26 -1.28 17.17
N ILE A 236 6.22 0.05 17.12
CA ILE A 236 5.17 0.87 17.75
C ILE A 236 3.80 0.54 17.17
N ALA A 237 3.71 0.34 15.85
CA ALA A 237 2.46 -0.05 15.19
C ALA A 237 2.06 -1.53 15.41
N GLY A 238 2.90 -2.36 16.05
CA GLY A 238 2.65 -3.81 16.19
C GLY A 238 2.72 -4.58 14.87
N MET A 239 3.35 -4.01 13.85
CA MET A 239 3.32 -4.49 12.46
C MET A 239 4.64 -5.10 11.98
N ASN A 240 5.55 -5.49 12.89
CA ASN A 240 6.81 -6.13 12.52
C ASN A 240 6.62 -7.37 11.64
N LYS A 241 5.58 -8.19 11.88
CA LYS A 241 5.29 -9.40 11.10
C LYS A 241 5.05 -9.14 9.60
N TYR A 242 4.71 -7.90 9.22
CA TYR A 242 4.37 -7.51 7.85
C TYR A 242 5.61 -7.24 6.98
N THR A 243 6.79 -7.10 7.58
CA THR A 243 8.01 -6.75 6.85
C THR A 243 8.82 -7.99 6.47
N TYR A 244 9.62 -7.87 5.41
CA TYR A 244 10.39 -8.94 4.75
C TYR A 244 11.28 -9.70 5.73
N GLN A 245 11.93 -8.99 6.65
CA GLN A 245 12.80 -9.58 7.67
C GLN A 245 12.07 -10.57 8.60
N ASN A 246 10.73 -10.49 8.66
CA ASN A 246 9.87 -11.32 9.49
C ASN A 246 8.95 -12.23 8.64
N TYR A 247 9.22 -12.34 7.33
CA TYR A 247 8.57 -13.29 6.45
C TYR A 247 9.31 -14.63 6.47
N ASN A 248 8.69 -15.65 7.06
CA ASN A 248 9.24 -17.01 7.11
C ASN A 248 9.00 -17.77 5.80
N CYS A 249 9.20 -17.14 4.64
CA CYS A 249 8.89 -17.76 3.35
C CYS A 249 10.02 -18.66 2.80
N PHE A 250 11.21 -18.68 3.42
CA PHE A 250 12.38 -19.41 2.89
C PHE A 250 13.14 -20.29 3.91
N ASN A 251 12.57 -20.63 5.07
CA ASN A 251 13.21 -21.58 6.01
C ASN A 251 13.05 -23.06 5.59
N THR A 252 12.98 -23.34 4.29
CA THR A 252 12.98 -24.70 3.73
C THR A 252 13.56 -24.67 2.33
N VAL A 253 14.89 -24.77 2.23
CA VAL A 253 15.59 -25.67 1.30
C VAL A 253 16.77 -26.26 2.03
#